data_AF-A0A800K1F6-F1
#
_entry.id   AF-A0A800K1F6-F1
#
_cell.length_a   1.000
_cell.length_b   1.000
_cell.length_c   1.000
_cell.angle_alpha   90.00
_cell.angle_beta   90.00
_cell.angle_gamma   90.00
#
_symmetry.space_group_name_H-M   'P 1'
#
loop_
_entity.id
_entity.type
_entity.pdbx_description
1 polymer ?
#
loop_
_entity_poly.entity_id
_entity_poly.type
_entity_poly.pdbx_seq_one_letter_code
_entity_poly.pdbx_strand_id
1 'polypeptide(L)'
;QAVAGIKKACEAFDIPVISGNVSLYNEAPGGAIYPTPVIGALGLLDDVRKHASAGFVGDGDVVYLLGVTSLDGDASTLAGSEYLDVFIGKVEGQPVLDLDLEVKTQQACRDGIVAGVVRSAH
;
A
#
# COMPACT_ATOMS: atom_id res chain seq x y z
N GLN A 1 -15.04 6.67 -10.57
CA GLN A 1 -13.62 7.07 -10.34
C GLN A 1 -12.81 5.94 -9.71
N ALA A 2 -13.25 5.31 -8.61
CA ALA A 2 -12.52 4.19 -7.96
C ALA A 2 -12.10 3.05 -8.91
N VAL A 3 -13.04 2.56 -9.75
CA VAL A 3 -12.75 1.52 -10.75
C VAL A 3 -11.64 1.91 -11.72
N ALA A 4 -11.58 3.18 -12.14
CA ALA A 4 -10.54 3.68 -13.04
C ALA A 4 -9.17 3.76 -12.34
N GLY A 5 -9.14 4.12 -11.06
CA GLY A 5 -7.91 4.08 -10.24
C GLY A 5 -7.38 2.66 -10.07
N ILE A 6 -8.27 1.70 -9.76
CA ILE A 6 -7.92 0.28 -9.67
C ILE A 6 -7.37 -0.22 -11.00
N LYS A 7 -8.05 0.10 -12.12
CA LYS A 7 -7.56 -0.24 -13.47
C LYS A 7 -6.14 0.28 -13.71
N LYS A 8 -5.87 1.56 -13.41
CA LYS A 8 -4.55 2.17 -13.61
C LYS A 8 -3.47 1.45 -12.78
N ALA A 9 -3.78 1.09 -11.53
CA ALA A 9 -2.86 0.32 -10.69
C ALA A 9 -2.62 -1.09 -11.25
N CYS A 10 -3.68 -1.82 -11.60
CA CYS A 10 -3.57 -3.15 -12.23
C CYS A 10 -2.71 -3.13 -13.50
N GLU A 11 -2.87 -2.11 -14.35
CA GLU A 11 -2.05 -1.93 -15.56
C GLU A 11 -0.58 -1.66 -15.21
N ALA A 12 -0.30 -0.83 -14.20
CA ALA A 12 1.07 -0.52 -13.78
C ALA A 12 1.79 -1.73 -13.17
N PHE A 13 1.09 -2.52 -12.36
CA PHE A 13 1.66 -3.71 -11.70
C PHE A 13 1.63 -4.97 -12.57
N ASP A 14 0.99 -4.93 -13.74
CA ASP A 14 0.71 -6.10 -14.57
C ASP A 14 -0.05 -7.21 -13.79
N ILE A 15 -1.06 -6.81 -13.01
CA ILE A 15 -1.87 -7.71 -12.17
C ILE A 15 -3.32 -7.75 -12.67
N PRO A 16 -3.85 -8.92 -13.05
CA PRO A 16 -5.23 -9.04 -13.48
C PRO A 16 -6.22 -9.05 -12.30
N VAL A 17 -7.44 -8.58 -12.55
CA VAL A 17 -8.58 -8.77 -11.64
C VAL A 17 -9.30 -10.06 -12.04
N ILE A 18 -9.25 -11.09 -11.19
CA ILE A 18 -9.81 -12.43 -11.48
C ILE A 18 -11.21 -12.66 -10.90
N SER A 19 -11.61 -11.88 -9.89
CA SER A 19 -12.94 -11.95 -9.28
C SER A 19 -13.26 -10.65 -8.54
N GLY A 20 -14.53 -10.42 -8.22
CA GLY A 20 -14.94 -9.26 -7.43
C GLY A 20 -16.42 -9.31 -7.08
N ASN A 21 -16.79 -8.52 -6.08
CA ASN A 21 -18.17 -8.27 -5.70
C ASN A 21 -18.41 -6.76 -5.68
N VAL A 22 -19.61 -6.34 -6.03
CA VAL A 22 -20.02 -4.93 -5.95
C VAL A 22 -21.23 -4.83 -5.03
N SER A 23 -21.06 -4.11 -3.93
CA SER A 23 -22.15 -3.74 -3.02
C SER A 23 -22.49 -2.28 -3.23
N LEU A 24 -23.72 -2.02 -3.67
CA LEU A 24 -24.25 -0.67 -3.93
C LEU A 24 -25.30 -0.31 -2.88
N TYR A 25 -25.61 0.99 -2.76
CA TYR A 25 -26.63 1.53 -1.85
C TYR A 25 -26.32 1.32 -0.36
N ASN A 26 -25.05 1.45 0.01
CA ASN A 26 -24.60 1.42 1.41
C ASN A 26 -24.83 2.79 2.06
N GLU A 27 -26.11 3.15 2.20
CA GLU A 27 -26.55 4.39 2.82
C GLU A 27 -27.46 4.07 4.02
N ALA A 28 -27.27 4.81 5.10
CA ALA A 28 -28.13 4.77 6.28
C ALA A 28 -28.78 6.16 6.47
N PRO A 29 -29.76 6.33 7.38
CA PRO A 29 -30.32 7.66 7.68
C PRO A 29 -29.27 8.72 8.07
N GLY A 30 -28.08 8.29 8.50
CA GLY A 30 -26.93 9.16 8.80
C GLY A 30 -26.04 9.53 7.61
N GLY A 31 -26.33 9.04 6.40
CA GLY A 31 -25.58 9.32 5.18
C GLY A 31 -25.00 8.08 4.48
N ALA A 32 -24.32 8.32 3.37
CA ALA A 32 -23.58 7.30 2.62
C ALA A 32 -22.25 6.98 3.32
N ILE A 33 -21.80 5.72 3.23
CA ILE A 33 -20.44 5.37 3.64
C ILE A 33 -19.41 5.94 2.66
N TYR A 34 -18.16 6.06 3.10
CA TYR A 34 -17.05 6.35 2.18
C TYR A 34 -16.93 5.25 1.11
N PRO A 35 -16.44 5.58 -0.10
CA PRO A 35 -16.08 4.56 -1.07
C PRO A 35 -15.01 3.63 -0.49
N THR A 36 -15.37 2.37 -0.21
CA THR A 36 -14.49 1.38 0.43
C THR A 36 -14.17 0.23 -0.54
N PRO A 37 -13.31 0.44 -1.56
CA PRO A 37 -12.83 -0.68 -2.36
C PRO A 37 -11.95 -1.57 -1.49
N VAL A 38 -12.34 -2.84 -1.34
CA VAL A 38 -11.52 -3.85 -0.66
C VAL A 38 -10.80 -4.67 -1.74
N ILE A 39 -9.47 -4.66 -1.71
CA ILE A 39 -8.62 -5.37 -2.67
C ILE A 39 -7.95 -6.54 -1.96
N GLY A 40 -8.19 -7.75 -2.43
CA GLY A 40 -7.43 -8.95 -2.05
C GLY A 40 -6.43 -9.30 -3.16
N ALA A 41 -5.18 -9.56 -2.78
CA ALA A 41 -4.13 -10.00 -3.69
C ALA A 41 -3.69 -11.44 -3.34
N LEU A 42 -3.35 -12.21 -4.36
CA LEU A 42 -2.78 -13.54 -4.23
C LEU A 42 -1.46 -13.59 -5.00
N GLY A 43 -0.42 -14.14 -4.36
CA GLY A 43 0.88 -14.38 -4.97
C GLY A 43 1.39 -15.79 -4.63
N LEU A 44 2.37 -16.25 -5.39
CA LEU A 44 3.06 -17.52 -5.16
C LEU A 44 4.49 -17.24 -4.70
N LEU A 45 4.96 -18.03 -3.73
CA LEU A 45 6.38 -18.10 -3.39
C LEU A 45 6.93 -19.42 -3.93
N ASP A 46 8.02 -19.35 -4.72
CA ASP A 46 8.69 -20.56 -5.21
C ASP A 46 9.27 -21.40 -4.07
N ASP A 47 9.69 -20.74 -3.00
CA ASP A 47 10.16 -21.36 -1.76
C ASP A 47 9.59 -20.61 -0.56
N VAL A 48 8.69 -21.26 0.17
CA VAL A 48 8.04 -20.70 1.38
C VAL A 48 9.03 -20.33 2.48
N ARG A 49 10.25 -20.88 2.46
CA ARG A 49 11.31 -20.53 3.43
C ARG A 49 11.90 -19.15 3.15
N LYS A 50 11.73 -18.62 1.94
CA LYS A 50 12.17 -17.27 1.54
C LYS A 50 11.07 -16.22 1.74
N HIS A 51 10.38 -16.26 2.88
CA HIS A 51 9.46 -15.21 3.27
C HIS A 51 10.15 -14.25 4.24
N ALA A 52 9.71 -12.99 4.24
CA ALA A 52 10.05 -12.03 5.29
C ALA A 52 8.90 -11.94 6.29
N SER A 53 9.24 -11.84 7.57
CA SER A 53 8.29 -11.47 8.63
C SER A 53 8.34 -9.96 8.88
N ALA A 54 7.26 -9.42 9.45
CA ALA A 54 7.28 -8.10 10.03
C ALA A 54 8.10 -8.08 11.35
N GLY A 55 8.63 -6.91 11.70
CA GLY A 55 9.40 -6.69 12.93
C GLY A 55 10.90 -6.95 12.79
N PHE A 56 11.67 -6.50 13.77
CA PHE A 56 13.13 -6.67 13.78
C PHE A 56 13.52 -8.08 14.22
N VAL A 57 14.47 -8.70 13.53
CA VAL A 57 14.80 -10.13 13.69
C VAL A 57 16.22 -10.39 14.17
N GLY A 58 17.05 -9.38 14.32
CA GLY A 58 18.39 -9.53 14.88
C GLY A 58 19.05 -8.23 15.30
N ASP A 59 19.88 -8.34 16.32
CA ASP A 59 20.72 -7.23 16.76
C ASP A 59 21.73 -6.86 15.66
N GLY A 60 21.95 -5.56 15.50
CA GLY A 60 22.88 -5.01 14.50
C GLY A 60 22.30 -4.94 13.08
N ASP A 61 21.05 -5.34 12.85
CA ASP A 61 20.38 -5.11 11.58
C ASP A 61 20.24 -3.60 11.30
N VAL A 62 20.43 -3.21 10.05
CA VAL A 62 20.27 -1.83 9.60
C VAL A 62 18.88 -1.64 9.02
N VAL A 63 18.21 -0.56 9.43
CA VAL A 63 16.85 -0.23 8.98
C VAL A 63 16.91 0.73 7.79
N TYR A 64 16.20 0.37 6.72
CA TYR A 64 16.06 1.17 5.52
C TYR A 64 14.59 1.48 5.26
N LEU A 65 14.32 2.68 4.74
CA LEU A 65 13.02 3.07 4.20
C LEU A 65 13.11 3.04 2.68
N LEU A 66 12.25 2.23 2.05
CA LEU A 66 12.15 2.13 0.59
C LEU A 66 11.04 3.05 0.08
N GLY A 67 11.09 3.41 -1.21
CA GLY A 67 10.03 4.17 -1.86
C GLY A 67 9.99 5.67 -1.54
N VAL A 68 11.05 6.21 -0.91
CA VAL A 68 11.18 7.65 -0.67
C VAL A 68 12.52 8.17 -1.18
N THR A 69 12.51 9.39 -1.72
CA THR A 69 13.72 10.10 -2.16
C THR A 69 14.16 11.17 -1.16
N SER A 70 13.22 11.67 -0.34
CA SER A 70 13.47 12.58 0.78
C SER A 70 12.59 12.21 1.97
N LEU A 71 13.06 12.54 3.17
CA LEU A 71 12.24 12.49 4.39
C LEU A 71 11.49 13.81 4.64
N ASP A 72 11.85 14.85 3.90
CA ASP A 72 11.14 16.13 3.90
C ASP A 72 9.86 16.00 3.06
N GLY A 73 8.78 16.56 3.58
CA GLY A 73 7.49 16.65 2.90
C GLY A 73 6.72 17.89 3.37
N ASP A 74 5.72 18.30 2.60
CA ASP A 74 4.81 19.37 3.00
C ASP A 74 3.51 18.81 3.62
N ALA A 75 2.67 19.69 4.15
CA ALA A 75 1.43 19.31 4.83
C ALA A 75 0.44 18.51 3.96
N SER A 76 0.54 18.57 2.63
CA SER A 76 -0.30 17.78 1.73
C SER A 76 -0.03 16.28 1.82
N THR A 77 1.15 15.86 2.32
CA THR A 77 1.47 14.45 2.57
C THR A 77 0.61 13.83 3.68
N LEU A 78 -0.03 14.66 4.52
CA LEU A 78 -0.96 14.25 5.58
C LEU A 78 -2.41 14.14 5.10
N ALA A 79 -2.70 14.42 3.83
CA ALA A 79 -4.03 14.30 3.26
C ALA A 79 -4.61 12.88 3.44
N GLY A 80 -5.81 12.79 4.00
CA GLY A 80 -6.50 11.53 4.27
C GLY A 80 -5.80 10.60 5.28
N SER A 81 -4.82 11.10 6.05
CA SER A 81 -4.10 10.30 7.05
C SER A 81 -4.88 10.14 8.36
N GLU A 82 -4.59 9.06 9.09
CA GLU A 82 -5.08 8.85 10.47
C GLU A 82 -4.71 9.99 11.41
N TYR A 83 -3.54 10.62 11.19
CA TYR A 83 -3.13 11.77 11.99
C TYR A 83 -4.12 12.95 11.84
N LEU A 84 -4.54 13.22 10.61
CA LEU A 84 -5.49 14.30 10.32
C LEU A 84 -6.86 14.02 10.96
N ASP A 85 -7.31 12.77 10.94
CA ASP A 85 -8.58 12.39 11.56
C ASP A 85 -8.48 12.47 13.09
N VAL A 86 -7.55 11.74 13.70
CA VAL A 86 -7.48 11.58 15.16
C VAL A 86 -7.14 12.87 15.89
N PHE A 87 -6.20 13.67 15.37
CA PHE A 87 -5.71 14.85 16.08
C PHE A 87 -6.36 16.16 15.64
N ILE A 88 -6.85 16.22 14.39
CA ILE A 88 -7.44 17.45 13.82
C ILE A 88 -8.96 17.31 13.59
N GLY A 89 -9.50 16.08 13.63
CA GLY A 89 -10.92 15.81 13.43
C GLY A 89 -11.38 15.98 11.99
N LYS A 90 -10.49 15.70 11.01
CA LYS A 90 -10.75 15.94 9.59
C LYS A 90 -10.32 14.77 8.71
N VAL A 91 -11.16 14.48 7.71
CA VAL A 91 -10.84 13.55 6.62
C VAL A 91 -10.90 14.34 5.31
N GLU A 92 -9.78 14.97 4.95
CA GLU A 92 -9.68 15.91 3.84
C GLU A 92 -8.40 15.70 3.01
N GLY A 93 -8.41 16.22 1.79
CA GLY A 93 -7.27 16.19 0.86
C GLY A 93 -7.26 14.96 -0.06
N GLN A 94 -6.26 14.92 -0.95
CA GLN A 94 -6.06 13.82 -1.89
C GLN A 94 -4.59 13.39 -1.85
N PRO A 95 -4.28 12.17 -1.35
CA PRO A 95 -2.92 11.67 -1.36
C PRO A 95 -2.41 11.49 -2.80
N VAL A 96 -1.12 11.75 -2.98
CA VAL A 96 -0.43 11.57 -4.27
C VAL A 96 0.32 10.25 -4.26
N LEU A 97 0.22 9.51 -5.37
CA LEU A 97 0.89 8.22 -5.55
C LEU A 97 1.64 8.19 -6.87
N ASP A 98 2.95 7.91 -6.81
CA ASP A 98 3.76 7.55 -7.97
C ASP A 98 3.75 6.03 -8.14
N LEU A 99 2.97 5.56 -9.12
CA LEU A 99 2.83 4.13 -9.38
C LEU A 99 4.12 3.49 -9.90
N ASP A 100 4.95 4.23 -10.65
CA ASP A 100 6.19 3.66 -11.20
C ASP A 100 7.22 3.47 -10.10
N LEU A 101 7.28 4.39 -9.14
CA LEU A 101 8.09 4.25 -7.94
C LEU A 101 7.60 3.10 -7.07
N GLU A 102 6.28 2.96 -6.90
CA GLU A 102 5.70 1.88 -6.10
C GLU A 102 6.01 0.50 -6.70
N VAL A 103 5.86 0.32 -8.01
CA VAL A 103 6.22 -0.94 -8.72
C VAL A 103 7.68 -1.31 -8.45
N LYS A 104 8.60 -0.34 -8.58
CA LYS A 104 10.04 -0.54 -8.32
C LYS A 104 10.31 -0.86 -6.85
N THR A 105 9.60 -0.21 -5.94
CA THR A 105 9.75 -0.38 -4.48
C THR A 105 9.39 -1.80 -4.09
N GLN A 106 8.23 -2.29 -4.52
CA GLN A 106 7.81 -3.66 -4.22
C GLN A 106 8.72 -4.70 -4.88
N GLN A 107 9.18 -4.46 -6.12
CA GLN A 107 10.12 -5.34 -6.79
C GLN A 107 11.45 -5.43 -6.03
N ALA A 108 12.03 -4.28 -5.65
CA ALA A 108 13.28 -4.23 -4.89
C ALA A 108 13.17 -4.94 -3.53
N CYS A 109 12.04 -4.77 -2.83
CA CYS A 109 11.77 -5.48 -1.59
C CYS A 109 11.76 -7.00 -1.79
N ARG A 110 10.99 -7.51 -2.77
CA ARG A 110 10.92 -8.95 -3.08
C ARG A 110 12.27 -9.52 -3.50
N ASP A 111 13.01 -8.84 -4.36
CA ASP A 111 14.34 -9.27 -4.81
C ASP A 111 15.33 -9.33 -3.65
N GLY A 112 15.28 -8.35 -2.75
CA GLY A 112 16.08 -8.32 -1.53
C GLY A 112 15.80 -9.49 -0.60
N ILE A 113 14.53 -9.88 -0.45
CA ILE A 113 14.11 -11.05 0.33
C ILE A 113 14.62 -12.34 -0.33
N VAL A 114 14.43 -12.49 -1.65
CA VAL A 114 14.85 -13.69 -2.39
C VAL A 114 16.37 -13.89 -2.38
N ALA A 115 17.12 -12.78 -2.42
CA ALA A 115 18.58 -12.75 -2.32
C ALA A 115 19.10 -12.96 -0.88
N GLY A 116 18.24 -12.91 0.13
CA GLY A 116 18.60 -13.09 1.54
C GLY A 116 19.28 -11.88 2.18
N VAL A 117 19.23 -10.70 1.54
CA VAL A 117 19.78 -9.45 2.10
C VAL A 117 18.74 -8.71 2.96
N VAL A 118 17.45 -8.91 2.70
CA VAL A 118 16.35 -8.41 3.53
C VAL A 118 15.89 -9.54 4.46
N ARG A 119 16.09 -9.36 5.77
CA ARG A 119 15.71 -10.35 6.79
C ARG A 119 14.26 -10.18 7.29
N SER A 120 13.75 -8.96 7.22
CA SER A 120 12.40 -8.56 7.64
C SER A 120 11.92 -7.37 6.83
N ALA A 121 10.61 -7.28 6.58
CA ALA A 121 9.98 -6.16 5.88
C ALA A 121 8.57 -5.91 6.43
N HIS A 122 8.13 -4.66 6.43
CA HIS A 122 6.80 -4.21 6.84
C HIS A 122 6.38 -3.01 6.01
#